data_AF-A0A2X7X6D5-F1
#
_entry.id   AF-A0A2X7X6D5-F1
#
_cell.length_a   1.000
_cell.length_b   1.000
_cell.length_c   1.000
_cell.angle_alpha   90.00
_cell.angle_beta   90.00
_cell.angle_gamma   90.00
#
_symmetry.space_group_name_H-M   'P 1'
#
loop_
_entity.id
_entity.type
_entity.pdbx_description
1 polymer ?
#
loop_
_entity_poly.entity_id
_entity_poly.type
_entity_poly.pdbx_seq_one_letter_code
_entity_poly.pdbx_strand_id
1 'polypeptide(L)'
;MSNSISLIAILSLFTLLPFIIASGTCFIKFSIVFVIVRNALGLQQVPSNMTLNGVALLLSMFVMMPVGKEIYNNSQNENLSFNNVASVVNFVETGMSGYKSYLIKYSEPELVSFFEKI
;
A
#
# COMPACT_ATOMS: atom_id res chain seq x y z
N MET A 1 -19.08 15.30 -20.32
CA MET A 1 -18.11 16.31 -19.88
C MET A 1 -17.12 15.61 -18.97
N SER A 2 -15.86 15.51 -19.36
CA SER A 2 -14.78 15.03 -18.50
C SER A 2 -14.83 15.84 -17.20
N ASN A 3 -15.22 15.19 -16.12
CA ASN A 3 -15.40 15.83 -14.83
C ASN A 3 -14.01 16.20 -14.31
N SER A 4 -13.52 17.41 -14.60
CA SER A 4 -12.15 17.85 -14.31
C SER A 4 -11.77 17.63 -12.85
N ILE A 5 -12.76 17.71 -11.95
CA ILE A 5 -12.62 17.41 -10.52
C ILE A 5 -12.23 15.94 -10.29
N SER A 6 -12.86 14.98 -10.98
CA SER A 6 -12.50 13.56 -10.89
C SER A 6 -11.08 13.30 -11.38
N LEU A 7 -10.63 13.99 -12.44
CA LEU A 7 -9.26 13.89 -12.93
C LEU A 7 -8.25 14.43 -11.90
N ILE A 8 -8.54 15.60 -11.31
CA ILE A 8 -7.70 16.19 -10.26
C ILE A 8 -7.59 15.24 -9.06
N ALA A 9 -8.70 14.64 -8.63
CA ALA A 9 -8.71 13.68 -7.54
C ALA A 9 -7.83 12.45 -7.82
N ILE A 10 -7.92 11.88 -9.03
CA ILE A 10 -7.09 10.73 -9.44
C ILE A 10 -5.60 11.08 -9.45
N LEU A 11 -5.24 12.25 -9.98
CA LEU A 11 -3.84 12.70 -10.03
C LEU A 11 -3.28 12.96 -8.62
N SER A 12 -4.09 13.54 -7.73
CA SER A 12 -3.72 13.72 -6.32
C SER A 12 -3.44 12.38 -5.65
N LEU A 13 -4.29 11.38 -5.90
CA LEU A 13 -4.12 10.03 -5.35
C LEU A 13 -2.87 9.33 -5.91
N PHE A 14 -2.59 9.49 -7.20
CA PHE A 14 -1.35 9.01 -7.83
C PHE A 14 -0.09 9.63 -7.21
N THR A 15 -0.15 10.88 -6.79
CA THR A 15 0.98 11.57 -6.14
C THR A 15 1.24 11.02 -4.74
N LEU A 16 0.20 10.57 -4.03
CA LEU A 16 0.30 9.96 -2.71
C LEU A 16 0.70 8.47 -2.76
N LEU A 17 0.46 7.80 -3.88
CA LEU A 17 0.76 6.38 -4.10
C LEU A 17 2.16 5.93 -3.64
N PRO A 18 3.28 6.61 -3.98
CA PRO A 18 4.60 6.19 -3.52
C PRO A 18 4.75 6.20 -1.99
N PHE A 19 4.09 7.12 -1.29
CA PHE A 19 4.09 7.17 0.17
C PHE A 19 3.34 5.99 0.76
N ILE A 20 2.19 5.63 0.18
CA ILE A 20 1.39 4.47 0.60
C ILE A 20 2.20 3.18 0.38
N ILE A 21 2.91 3.05 -0.74
CA ILE A 21 3.79 1.90 -0.98
C ILE A 21 4.90 1.85 0.08
N ALA A 22 5.53 3.00 0.35
CA ALA A 22 6.65 3.09 1.28
C ALA A 22 6.26 2.89 2.75
N SER A 23 5.01 3.13 3.16
CA SER A 23 4.56 3.00 4.55
C SER A 23 3.62 1.83 4.81
N GLY A 24 2.74 1.52 3.86
CA GLY A 24 1.63 0.59 4.01
C GLY A 24 1.89 -0.83 3.51
N THR A 25 3.07 -1.10 2.95
CA THR A 25 3.37 -2.42 2.35
C THR A 25 4.60 -3.08 2.97
N CYS A 26 4.87 -4.32 2.55
CA CYS A 26 6.09 -5.05 2.95
C CYS A 26 7.40 -4.46 2.40
N PHE A 27 7.35 -3.40 1.58
CA PHE A 27 8.51 -2.69 1.05
C PHE A 27 9.52 -2.29 2.15
N ILE A 28 9.03 -1.80 3.30
CA ILE A 28 9.88 -1.37 4.42
C ILE A 28 10.80 -2.50 4.87
N LYS A 29 10.26 -3.70 5.09
CA LYS A 29 11.05 -4.84 5.60
C LYS A 29 12.15 -5.22 4.60
N PHE A 30 11.84 -5.28 3.30
CA PHE A 30 12.83 -5.59 2.28
C PHE A 30 13.93 -4.53 2.22
N SER A 31 13.56 -3.23 2.15
CA SER A 31 14.52 -2.14 2.05
C SER A 31 15.46 -2.10 3.26
N ILE A 32 14.92 -2.21 4.48
CA ILE A 32 15.72 -2.19 5.71
C ILE A 32 16.66 -3.39 5.77
N VAL A 33 16.16 -4.61 5.55
CA VAL A 33 17.00 -5.82 5.63
C VAL A 33 18.13 -5.77 4.59
N PHE A 34 17.86 -5.33 3.36
CA PHE A 34 18.90 -5.19 2.33
C PHE A 34 19.98 -4.17 2.71
N VAL A 35 19.60 -3.04 3.31
CA VAL A 35 20.57 -2.05 3.79
C VAL A 35 21.39 -2.61 4.96
N ILE A 36 20.76 -3.31 5.91
CA ILE A 36 21.46 -3.94 7.04
C ILE A 36 22.48 -4.96 6.51
N VAL A 37 22.08 -5.83 5.58
CA VAL A 37 22.98 -6.84 4.99
C VAL A 37 24.16 -6.18 4.28
N ARG A 38 23.91 -5.12 3.48
CA ARG A 38 25.01 -4.38 2.84
C ARG A 38 25.98 -3.80 3.86
N ASN A 39 25.46 -3.16 4.90
CA ASN A 39 26.30 -2.55 5.93
C ASN A 39 27.12 -3.61 6.68
N ALA A 40 26.53 -4.79 6.93
CA ALA A 40 27.21 -5.92 7.56
C ALA A 40 28.37 -6.48 6.70
N LEU A 41 28.30 -6.36 5.38
CA LEU A 41 29.40 -6.74 4.46
C LEU A 41 30.57 -5.76 4.47
N GLY A 42 30.44 -4.59 5.12
CA GLY A 42 31.47 -3.55 5.13
C GLY A 42 31.66 -2.84 3.78
N LEU A 43 30.76 -3.06 2.82
CA LEU A 43 30.80 -2.45 1.49
C LEU A 43 29.91 -1.20 1.44
N GLN A 44 30.49 -0.03 1.16
CA GLN A 44 29.74 1.24 1.18
C GLN A 44 29.05 1.59 -0.14
N GLN A 45 29.59 1.16 -1.29
CA GLN A 45 29.06 1.55 -2.61
C GLN A 45 28.40 0.42 -3.40
N VAL A 46 28.77 -0.84 -3.13
CA VAL A 46 28.23 -2.00 -3.84
C VAL A 46 27.44 -2.85 -2.85
N PRO A 47 26.15 -3.14 -3.11
CA PRO A 47 25.28 -2.64 -4.20
C PRO A 47 24.74 -1.22 -3.95
N SER A 48 24.45 -0.48 -5.04
CA SER A 48 23.90 0.88 -4.96
C SER A 48 22.51 0.90 -4.29
N ASN A 49 22.17 2.00 -3.59
CA ASN A 49 20.84 2.19 -3.00
C ASN A 49 19.71 2.07 -4.05
N MET A 50 19.96 2.54 -5.27
CA MET A 50 18.99 2.49 -6.37
C MET A 50 18.66 1.04 -6.74
N THR A 51 19.68 0.18 -6.81
CA THR A 51 19.50 -1.25 -7.09
C THR A 51 18.74 -1.95 -5.98
N LEU A 52 19.12 -1.73 -4.72
CA LEU A 52 18.46 -2.36 -3.57
C LEU A 52 16.97 -1.98 -3.49
N ASN A 53 16.67 -0.69 -3.66
CA ASN A 53 15.29 -0.22 -3.67
C ASN A 53 14.50 -0.76 -4.86
N GLY A 54 15.10 -0.88 -6.04
CA GLY A 54 14.47 -1.49 -7.21
C GLY A 54 14.08 -2.95 -6.98
N VAL A 55 14.98 -3.75 -6.42
CA VAL A 55 14.71 -5.16 -6.08
C VAL A 55 13.65 -5.26 -4.97
N ALA A 56 13.74 -4.43 -3.93
CA ALA A 56 12.76 -4.40 -2.84
C ALA A 56 11.35 -4.07 -3.33
N LEU A 57 11.24 -3.10 -4.26
CA LEU A 57 9.98 -2.71 -4.86
C LEU A 57 9.38 -3.83 -5.72
N LEU A 58 10.18 -4.48 -6.57
CA LEU A 58 9.71 -5.63 -7.36
C LEU A 58 9.22 -6.79 -6.49
N LEU A 59 9.96 -7.15 -5.45
CA LEU A 59 9.55 -8.19 -4.50
C LEU A 59 8.27 -7.80 -3.77
N SER A 60 8.16 -6.54 -3.34
CA SER A 60 6.94 -6.05 -2.67
C SER A 60 5.71 -6.12 -3.58
N MET A 61 5.85 -5.77 -4.87
CA MET A 61 4.76 -5.91 -5.85
C MET A 61 4.36 -7.37 -6.04
N PHE A 62 5.33 -8.29 -6.10
CA PHE A 62 5.06 -9.72 -6.21
C PHE A 62 4.25 -10.24 -5.02
N VAL A 63 4.63 -9.84 -3.80
CA VAL A 63 3.91 -10.21 -2.57
C VAL A 63 2.53 -9.55 -2.50
N MET A 64 2.36 -8.32 -3.01
CA MET A 64 1.10 -7.58 -3.00
C MET A 64 0.13 -7.94 -4.14
N MET A 65 0.57 -8.69 -5.15
CA MET A 65 -0.26 -9.13 -6.28
C MET A 65 -1.63 -9.73 -5.88
N PRO A 66 -1.74 -10.67 -4.91
CA PRO A 66 -3.05 -11.21 -4.51
C PRO A 66 -3.98 -10.15 -3.88
N VAL A 67 -3.43 -9.26 -3.07
CA VAL A 67 -4.20 -8.16 -2.43
C VAL A 67 -4.73 -7.21 -3.49
N GLY A 68 -3.89 -6.85 -4.47
CA GLY A 68 -4.31 -6.01 -5.61
C GLY A 68 -5.41 -6.67 -6.46
N LYS A 69 -5.32 -8.00 -6.68
CA LYS A 69 -6.34 -8.75 -7.42
C LYS A 69 -7.68 -8.81 -6.67
N GLU A 70 -7.64 -8.96 -5.36
CA GLU A 70 -8.84 -8.95 -4.52
C GLU A 70 -9.53 -7.58 -4.55
N ILE A 71 -8.76 -6.49 -4.37
CA ILE A 71 -9.28 -5.12 -4.48
C ILE A 71 -9.90 -4.88 -5.86
N TYR A 72 -9.22 -5.30 -6.93
CA TYR A 72 -9.73 -5.15 -8.29
C TYR A 72 -11.06 -5.89 -8.48
N ASN A 73 -11.14 -7.15 -8.03
CA ASN A 73 -12.37 -7.95 -8.14
C ASN A 73 -13.52 -7.34 -7.31
N ASN A 74 -13.24 -6.88 -6.09
CA ASN A 74 -14.26 -6.28 -5.22
C ASN A 74 -14.74 -4.93 -5.79
N SER A 75 -13.84 -4.14 -6.38
CA SER A 75 -14.15 -2.87 -7.02
C SER A 75 -15.07 -3.02 -8.24
N GLN A 76 -15.00 -4.15 -8.98
CA GLN A 76 -15.86 -4.38 -10.15
C GLN A 76 -17.31 -4.71 -9.77
N ASN A 77 -17.54 -5.22 -8.55
CA ASN A 77 -18.86 -5.63 -8.08
C ASN A 77 -19.66 -4.48 -7.45
N GLU A 78 -19.01 -3.35 -7.16
CA GLU A 78 -19.60 -2.19 -6.50
C GLU A 78 -19.88 -1.05 -7.50
N ASN A 79 -21.14 -0.62 -7.61
CA ASN A 79 -21.52 0.53 -8.42
C ASN A 79 -21.19 1.84 -7.68
N LEU A 80 -19.98 2.36 -7.89
CA LEU A 80 -19.50 3.61 -7.29
C LEU A 80 -20.34 4.82 -7.73
N SER A 81 -21.29 5.21 -6.88
CA SER A 81 -22.00 6.48 -7.01
C SER A 81 -21.35 7.53 -6.12
N PHE A 82 -20.48 8.38 -6.67
CA PHE A 82 -19.81 9.48 -5.94
C PHE A 82 -20.77 10.55 -5.39
N ASN A 83 -22.07 10.42 -5.61
CA ASN A 83 -23.11 11.33 -5.15
C ASN A 83 -23.71 10.95 -3.78
N ASN A 84 -23.39 9.76 -3.27
CA ASN A 84 -23.90 9.30 -1.97
C ASN A 84 -22.72 8.93 -1.06
N VAL A 85 -22.70 9.54 0.14
CA VAL A 85 -21.67 9.30 1.16
C VAL A 85 -21.68 7.84 1.61
N ALA A 86 -22.85 7.19 1.65
CA ALA A 86 -22.98 5.80 2.05
C ALA A 86 -22.26 4.81 1.10
N SER A 87 -22.27 5.07 -0.21
CA SER A 87 -21.55 4.23 -1.17
C SER A 87 -20.03 4.40 -1.09
N VAL A 88 -19.54 5.55 -0.63
CA VAL A 88 -18.10 5.76 -0.40
C VAL A 88 -17.63 4.96 0.81
N VAL A 89 -18.43 4.92 1.88
CA VAL A 89 -18.13 4.10 3.07
C VAL A 89 -18.14 2.62 2.75
N ASN A 90 -19.16 2.13 2.03
CA ASN A 90 -19.25 0.73 1.62
C ASN A 90 -18.08 0.30 0.73
N PHE A 91 -17.61 1.18 -0.17
CA PHE A 91 -16.43 0.90 -0.98
C PHE A 91 -15.16 0.74 -0.11
N VAL A 92 -15.00 1.56 0.93
CA VAL A 92 -13.84 1.44 1.82
C VAL A 92 -13.93 0.15 2.64
N GLU A 93 -15.10 -0.24 3.12
CA GLU A 93 -15.26 -1.45 3.92
C GLU A 93 -15.15 -2.74 3.09
N THR A 94 -15.82 -2.80 1.94
CA THR A 94 -15.89 -3.99 1.09
C THR A 94 -14.75 -4.03 0.09
N GLY A 95 -14.47 -2.91 -0.59
CA GLY A 95 -13.46 -2.80 -1.65
C GLY A 95 -12.03 -2.90 -1.12
N MET A 96 -11.73 -2.33 0.05
CA MET A 96 -10.41 -2.41 0.68
C MET A 96 -10.26 -3.55 1.71
N SER A 97 -11.25 -4.45 1.80
CA SER A 97 -11.26 -5.57 2.76
C SER A 97 -10.00 -6.44 2.72
N GLY A 98 -9.50 -6.77 1.52
CA GLY A 98 -8.26 -7.53 1.36
C GLY A 98 -7.03 -6.81 1.92
N TYR A 99 -6.94 -5.49 1.71
CA TYR A 99 -5.85 -4.68 2.27
C TYR A 99 -5.95 -4.53 3.79
N LYS A 100 -7.16 -4.32 4.33
CA LYS A 100 -7.41 -4.29 5.77
C LYS A 100 -7.00 -5.61 6.43
N SER A 101 -7.38 -6.73 5.82
CA SER A 101 -7.03 -8.08 6.29
C SER A 101 -5.51 -8.32 6.27
N TYR A 102 -4.83 -7.84 5.22
CA TYR A 102 -3.37 -7.86 5.15
C TYR A 102 -2.74 -7.08 6.31
N LEU A 103 -3.19 -5.85 6.58
CA LEU A 103 -2.66 -5.04 7.68
C LEU A 103 -2.87 -5.72 9.03
N ILE A 104 -4.09 -6.16 9.35
CA ILE A 104 -4.41 -6.83 10.63
C ILE A 104 -3.54 -8.08 10.84
N LYS A 105 -3.29 -8.86 9.77
CA LYS A 105 -2.46 -10.07 9.84
C LYS A 105 -1.00 -9.78 10.21
N TYR A 106 -0.45 -8.62 9.83
CA TYR A 106 0.96 -8.28 10.03
C TYR A 106 1.20 -7.17 11.05
N SER A 107 0.13 -6.61 11.64
CA SER A 107 0.19 -5.64 12.72
C SER A 107 0.19 -6.34 14.08
N GLU A 108 0.88 -5.73 15.06
CA GLU A 108 0.87 -6.22 16.43
C GLU A 108 -0.45 -5.81 17.11
N PRO A 109 -1.20 -6.77 17.69
CA PRO A 109 -2.54 -6.50 18.23
C PRO A 109 -2.53 -5.52 19.40
N GLU A 110 -1.47 -5.54 20.22
CA GLU A 110 -1.30 -4.60 21.34
C GLU A 110 -1.21 -3.16 20.85
N LEU A 111 -0.38 -2.90 19.83
CA LEU A 111 -0.24 -1.57 19.23
C LEU A 111 -1.53 -1.10 18.57
N VAL A 112 -2.24 -1.99 17.87
CA VAL A 112 -3.54 -1.65 17.26
C VAL A 112 -4.53 -1.24 18.35
N SER A 113 -4.64 -2.02 19.42
CA SER A 113 -5.55 -1.72 20.53
C SER A 113 -5.19 -0.46 21.31
N PHE A 114 -3.91 -0.08 21.33
CA PHE A 114 -3.44 1.16 21.94
C PHE A 114 -3.96 2.38 21.17
N PHE A 115 -3.84 2.37 19.84
CA PHE A 115 -4.31 3.48 19.01
C PHE A 115 -5.83 3.56 18.90
N GLU A 116 -6.57 2.47 19.13
CA GLU A 116 -8.04 2.50 19.17
C GLU A 116 -8.59 3.19 20.43
N LYS A 117 -7.81 3.19 21.52
CA LYS A 117 -8.23 3.78 22.81
C LYS A 117 -7.97 5.29 22.93
N ILE A 118 -7.26 5.88 21.97
CA ILE A 118 -6.91 7.31 21.93
C ILE A 118 -8.01 8.06 21.18
#